data_AF-A0A2D9ZZ25-F1
#
_entry.id   AF-A0A2D9ZZ25-F1
#
_cell.length_a   1.000
_cell.length_b   1.000
_cell.length_c   1.000
_cell.angle_alpha   90.00
_cell.angle_beta   90.00
_cell.angle_gamma   90.00
#
_symmetry.space_group_name_H-M   'P 1'
#
loop_
_entity.id
_entity.type
_entity.pdbx_description
1 polymer ?
#
loop_
_entity_poly.entity_id
_entity_poly.type
_entity_poly.pdbx_seq_one_letter_code
_entity_poly.pdbx_strand_id
1 'polypeptide(L)'
;MFVSRASEVLRSAFLLCLISLITACGGAGGGGTDTDGDKVAGSVDSDNDGVADQFDARPDDPSVSRVVVKLVDGDGDGEPDDSITYFYNPFNDTVTAETDAGRDGTVDRRTIYLYNGDQKVTYIEDDTDADGNPDDIRRYAYDDQGRITSETSDYDADGTDDYAVTYTYEQAEGYFLKTESRDSDGSGVIDFVVEREYRSDAMEILLTESYDYENDGTLDSVTRYEYNGQNDVLREELDSDNDGVADYAADYLYDTENRLTEIRQDYSADGEVEYTTFHEYNDGGLLALKYTQQTGETSRTGVKEYSYDSAGNLTRETEDSDGDGEALKVTTYGYDAQNVLTRITVDNDNDGNLSSVQEYNCWQDVELESYDYDDDGNTDYEVEILEVDGSVLSDEETGCSS
;
A
#
# COMPACT_ATOMS: atom_id res chain seq x y z
N MET A 1 7.46 5.61 1.75
CA MET A 1 7.10 6.99 1.36
C MET A 1 5.64 6.98 0.91
N PHE A 2 4.71 7.20 1.84
CA PHE A 2 3.28 7.33 1.52
C PHE A 2 2.99 8.79 1.19
N VAL A 3 2.41 9.02 0.01
CA VAL A 3 1.88 10.32 -0.39
C VAL A 3 0.37 10.29 -0.21
N SER A 4 -0.11 11.16 0.67
CA SER A 4 -1.53 11.45 0.90
C SER A 4 -2.17 12.10 -0.32
N ARG A 5 -3.46 11.81 -0.59
CA ARG A 5 -4.37 12.77 -1.22
C ARG A 5 -5.71 12.79 -0.51
N ALA A 6 -6.15 13.99 -0.18
CA ALA A 6 -7.43 14.34 0.42
C ALA A 6 -8.28 15.23 -0.51
N SER A 7 -9.58 15.28 -0.20
CA SER A 7 -10.67 16.13 -0.73
C SER A 7 -11.29 15.68 -2.07
N GLU A 8 -12.63 15.67 -2.28
CA GLU A 8 -13.64 16.69 -1.97
C GLU A 8 -15.05 16.14 -1.62
N VAL A 9 -15.93 17.06 -1.26
CA VAL A 9 -17.23 16.96 -0.58
C VAL A 9 -18.41 17.23 -1.55
N LEU A 10 -19.64 16.77 -1.21
CA LEU A 10 -20.94 17.51 -1.18
C LEU A 10 -22.17 16.92 -1.95
N ARG A 11 -23.28 16.76 -1.19
CA ARG A 11 -24.76 16.83 -1.49
C ARG A 11 -25.54 15.54 -1.88
N SER A 12 -26.39 14.98 -1.00
CA SER A 12 -27.79 15.34 -0.61
C SER A 12 -28.92 14.80 -1.50
N ALA A 13 -29.78 13.89 -0.96
CA ALA A 13 -31.25 13.94 -1.10
C ALA A 13 -32.02 12.89 -0.23
N PHE A 14 -32.72 13.42 0.79
CA PHE A 14 -33.97 13.06 1.48
C PHE A 14 -34.99 12.02 0.86
N LEU A 15 -35.57 11.11 1.68
CA LEU A 15 -36.99 11.12 2.19
C LEU A 15 -37.71 9.72 2.35
N LEU A 16 -38.15 9.46 3.61
CA LEU A 16 -39.30 8.66 4.19
C LEU A 16 -39.78 7.28 3.66
N CYS A 17 -39.69 6.27 4.54
CA CYS A 17 -40.75 5.63 5.37
C CYS A 17 -42.15 5.32 4.76
N LEU A 18 -42.59 4.04 4.74
CA LEU A 18 -43.71 3.52 5.57
C LEU A 18 -43.99 2.01 5.41
N ILE A 19 -44.39 1.42 6.54
CA ILE A 19 -44.77 0.03 6.89
C ILE A 19 -46.06 -0.46 6.20
N SER A 20 -46.22 -1.77 5.96
CA SER A 20 -47.51 -2.49 6.16
C SER A 20 -47.36 -4.02 6.29
N LEU A 21 -47.83 -4.56 7.42
CA LEU A 21 -48.13 -5.97 7.69
C LEU A 21 -49.29 -6.49 6.83
N ILE A 22 -49.22 -7.76 6.38
CA ILE A 22 -50.40 -8.63 6.20
C ILE A 22 -50.07 -10.04 6.70
N THR A 23 -50.90 -10.53 7.62
CA THR A 23 -50.97 -11.94 8.04
C THR A 23 -52.07 -12.65 7.25
N ALA A 24 -51.78 -13.81 6.67
CA ALA A 24 -52.78 -14.82 6.32
C ALA A 24 -52.16 -16.24 6.31
N CYS A 25 -52.98 -17.20 6.70
CA CYS A 25 -52.67 -18.53 7.23
C CYS A 25 -52.85 -19.64 6.18
N GLY A 26 -52.01 -20.69 6.25
CA GLY A 26 -52.44 -22.09 6.06
C GLY A 26 -51.78 -22.91 4.95
N GLY A 27 -51.08 -23.99 5.33
CA GLY A 27 -50.87 -25.17 4.46
C GLY A 27 -49.46 -25.76 4.51
N ALA A 28 -49.31 -26.90 5.16
CA ALA A 28 -48.05 -27.62 5.36
C ALA A 28 -47.48 -28.26 4.08
N GLY A 29 -46.16 -28.12 3.92
CA GLY A 29 -45.27 -28.88 3.04
C GLY A 29 -43.87 -28.37 3.30
N GLY A 30 -42.95 -29.23 3.76
CA GLY A 30 -41.59 -28.85 4.11
C GLY A 30 -40.89 -28.21 2.91
N GLY A 31 -40.62 -26.91 3.03
CA GLY A 31 -39.86 -26.11 2.09
C GLY A 31 -39.42 -24.89 2.88
N GLY A 32 -38.10 -24.73 3.06
CA GLY A 32 -37.55 -23.47 3.54
C GLY A 32 -38.04 -22.37 2.60
N THR A 33 -38.63 -21.33 3.16
CA THR A 33 -38.97 -20.15 2.37
C THR A 33 -37.67 -19.43 2.04
N ASP A 34 -37.32 -19.46 0.74
CA ASP A 34 -36.42 -18.52 0.08
C ASP A 34 -36.77 -17.09 0.52
N THR A 35 -35.83 -16.43 1.20
CA THR A 35 -35.98 -15.07 1.73
C THR A 35 -35.18 -14.02 0.95
N ASP A 36 -34.34 -14.42 -0.02
CA ASP A 36 -33.43 -13.54 -0.77
C ASP A 36 -33.80 -13.39 -2.26
N GLY A 37 -34.70 -14.25 -2.78
CA GLY A 37 -35.25 -14.14 -4.12
C GLY A 37 -34.35 -14.64 -5.25
N ASP A 38 -33.32 -15.42 -4.95
CA ASP A 38 -32.45 -16.04 -5.96
C ASP A 38 -33.04 -17.33 -6.59
N LYS A 39 -34.15 -17.83 -6.02
CA LYS A 39 -34.89 -19.06 -6.38
C LYS A 39 -34.19 -20.38 -6.02
N VAL A 40 -33.19 -20.38 -5.14
CA VAL A 40 -32.51 -21.57 -4.61
C VAL A 40 -32.83 -21.69 -3.13
N ALA A 41 -33.82 -22.52 -2.80
CA ALA A 41 -34.26 -22.71 -1.42
C ALA A 41 -33.38 -23.74 -0.67
N GLY A 42 -32.19 -23.31 -0.24
CA GLY A 42 -31.30 -24.03 0.66
C GLY A 42 -30.46 -25.16 0.02
N SER A 43 -29.60 -25.77 0.85
CA SER A 43 -28.73 -26.89 0.44
C SER A 43 -29.56 -28.06 -0.13
N VAL A 44 -29.20 -28.52 -1.32
CA VAL A 44 -29.90 -29.60 -2.03
C VAL A 44 -29.09 -30.89 -1.93
N ASP A 45 -29.67 -31.90 -1.29
CA ASP A 45 -29.24 -33.31 -1.31
C ASP A 45 -30.15 -34.04 -2.33
N SER A 46 -29.69 -34.15 -3.58
CA SER A 46 -30.48 -34.67 -4.71
C SER A 46 -30.51 -36.20 -4.76
N ASP A 47 -29.49 -36.86 -4.21
CA ASP A 47 -29.41 -38.32 -4.17
C ASP A 47 -29.85 -38.92 -2.83
N ASN A 48 -30.12 -38.06 -1.85
CA ASN A 48 -30.75 -38.32 -0.57
C ASN A 48 -29.88 -39.25 0.31
N ASP A 49 -28.55 -39.14 0.17
CA ASP A 49 -27.55 -39.93 0.90
C ASP A 49 -27.18 -39.34 2.27
N GLY A 50 -27.67 -38.13 2.56
CA GLY A 50 -27.40 -37.39 3.79
C GLY A 50 -26.25 -36.38 3.70
N VAL A 51 -25.68 -36.18 2.52
CA VAL A 51 -24.67 -35.16 2.16
C VAL A 51 -25.27 -34.25 1.08
N ALA A 52 -25.11 -32.93 1.19
CA ALA A 52 -25.66 -32.02 0.19
C ALA A 52 -24.81 -32.01 -1.10
N ASP A 53 -25.45 -32.16 -2.26
CA ASP A 53 -24.85 -32.05 -3.60
C ASP A 53 -24.62 -30.58 -4.01
N GLN A 54 -25.43 -29.67 -3.47
CA GLN A 54 -25.28 -28.22 -3.61
C GLN A 54 -25.41 -27.58 -2.22
N PHE A 55 -24.38 -26.84 -1.83
CA PHE A 55 -24.40 -26.01 -0.62
C PHE A 55 -24.94 -24.62 -0.95
N ASP A 56 -25.93 -24.19 -0.19
CA ASP A 56 -26.28 -22.77 -0.09
C ASP A 56 -25.21 -22.11 0.78
N ALA A 57 -24.35 -21.31 0.14
CA ALA A 57 -23.09 -20.89 0.73
C ALA A 57 -23.21 -19.73 1.71
N ARG A 58 -24.39 -19.07 1.87
CA ARG A 58 -24.43 -17.83 2.69
C ARG A 58 -25.71 -17.62 3.49
N PRO A 59 -25.60 -17.38 4.81
CA PRO A 59 -26.50 -16.45 5.46
C PRO A 59 -26.37 -15.09 4.75
N ASP A 60 -27.48 -14.42 4.40
CA ASP A 60 -27.48 -13.01 4.01
C ASP A 60 -26.62 -12.23 5.02
N ASP A 61 -25.39 -11.88 4.64
CA ASP A 61 -24.64 -10.85 5.34
C ASP A 61 -25.14 -9.52 4.75
N PRO A 62 -26.00 -8.77 5.46
CA PRO A 62 -26.53 -7.50 4.95
C PRO A 62 -25.43 -6.45 4.75
N SER A 63 -24.20 -6.73 5.20
CA SER A 63 -23.04 -5.91 4.94
C SER A 63 -22.47 -6.09 3.53
N VAL A 64 -22.81 -7.13 2.77
CA VAL A 64 -22.29 -7.37 1.40
C VAL A 64 -23.26 -6.82 0.34
N SER A 65 -22.75 -6.00 -0.59
CA SER A 65 -23.51 -5.48 -1.74
C SER A 65 -22.93 -5.85 -3.11
N ARG A 66 -21.66 -6.25 -3.17
CA ARG A 66 -20.96 -6.57 -4.44
C ARG A 66 -19.93 -7.67 -4.22
N VAL A 67 -19.73 -8.50 -5.25
CA VAL A 67 -18.71 -9.56 -5.28
C VAL A 67 -17.85 -9.39 -6.52
N VAL A 68 -16.53 -9.54 -6.39
CA VAL A 68 -15.57 -9.51 -7.50
C VAL A 68 -14.62 -10.70 -7.36
N VAL A 69 -14.31 -11.38 -8.45
CA VAL A 69 -13.32 -12.47 -8.49
C VAL A 69 -12.12 -12.00 -9.29
N LYS A 70 -10.92 -12.10 -8.71
CA LYS A 70 -9.64 -11.92 -9.38
C LYS A 70 -9.06 -13.32 -9.65
N LEU A 71 -8.59 -13.53 -10.87
CA LEU A 71 -7.83 -14.72 -11.25
C LEU A 71 -6.34 -14.35 -11.29
N VAL A 72 -5.47 -15.29 -10.92
CA VAL A 72 -4.02 -15.11 -10.92
C VAL A 72 -3.40 -16.31 -11.62
N ASP A 73 -2.64 -16.03 -12.67
CA ASP A 73 -1.74 -16.98 -13.33
C ASP A 73 -0.36 -16.76 -12.70
N GLY A 74 0.14 -17.74 -11.97
CA GLY A 74 1.38 -17.64 -11.23
C GLY A 74 2.58 -18.15 -12.02
N ASP A 75 2.35 -19.00 -13.01
CA ASP A 75 3.39 -19.62 -13.83
C ASP A 75 3.44 -19.09 -15.28
N GLY A 76 2.49 -18.23 -15.66
CA GLY A 76 2.45 -17.53 -16.92
C GLY A 76 2.12 -18.44 -18.11
N ASP A 77 1.44 -19.57 -17.89
CA ASP A 77 1.07 -20.50 -18.94
C ASP A 77 -0.22 -20.11 -19.70
N GLY A 78 -0.90 -19.06 -19.25
CA GLY A 78 -2.15 -18.53 -19.78
C GLY A 78 -3.40 -19.15 -19.17
N GLU A 79 -3.28 -20.05 -18.18
CA GLU A 79 -4.38 -20.59 -17.39
C GLU A 79 -4.20 -20.20 -15.91
N PRO A 80 -5.14 -19.45 -15.31
CA PRO A 80 -4.97 -19.03 -13.92
C PRO A 80 -4.87 -20.20 -12.93
N ASP A 81 -3.86 -20.14 -12.06
CA ASP A 81 -3.61 -21.07 -10.95
C ASP A 81 -4.48 -20.78 -9.72
N ASP A 82 -4.62 -19.50 -9.36
CA ASP A 82 -5.26 -19.07 -8.12
C ASP A 82 -6.47 -18.17 -8.39
N SER A 83 -7.39 -18.11 -7.43
CA SER A 83 -8.46 -17.12 -7.44
C SER A 83 -8.62 -16.43 -6.10
N ILE A 84 -8.98 -15.14 -6.14
CA ILE A 84 -9.30 -14.34 -4.97
C ILE A 84 -10.67 -13.73 -5.15
N THR A 85 -11.61 -14.04 -4.26
CA THR A 85 -12.96 -13.47 -4.24
C THR A 85 -13.07 -12.39 -3.18
N TYR A 86 -13.45 -11.19 -3.60
CA TYR A 86 -13.70 -10.03 -2.74
C TYR A 86 -15.19 -9.78 -2.57
N PHE A 87 -15.60 -9.58 -1.33
CA PHE A 87 -16.95 -9.18 -0.92
C PHE A 87 -16.90 -7.76 -0.43
N TYR A 88 -17.73 -6.89 -1.01
CA TYR A 88 -17.72 -5.47 -0.70
C TYR A 88 -19.00 -5.03 0.00
N ASN A 89 -18.87 -4.04 0.87
CA ASN A 89 -20.00 -3.32 1.44
C ASN A 89 -20.61 -2.28 0.47
N PRO A 90 -21.77 -1.66 0.82
CA PRO A 90 -22.38 -0.61 -0.01
C PRO A 90 -21.53 0.64 -0.25
N PHE A 91 -20.44 0.82 0.50
CA PHE A 91 -19.45 1.89 0.32
C PHE A 91 -18.27 1.47 -0.54
N ASN A 92 -18.28 0.23 -1.05
CA ASN A 92 -17.24 -0.38 -1.85
C ASN A 92 -15.94 -0.69 -1.08
N ASP A 93 -16.02 -0.86 0.24
CA ASP A 93 -14.92 -1.41 1.04
C ASP A 93 -15.05 -2.93 1.15
N THR A 94 -13.94 -3.65 1.11
CA THR A 94 -13.90 -5.11 1.24
C THR A 94 -14.27 -5.53 2.66
N VAL A 95 -15.33 -6.32 2.83
CA VAL A 95 -15.70 -6.93 4.13
C VAL A 95 -15.18 -8.35 4.28
N THR A 96 -14.90 -9.03 3.16
CA THR A 96 -14.26 -10.35 3.17
C THR A 96 -13.44 -10.54 1.90
N ALA A 97 -12.29 -11.19 2.02
CA ALA A 97 -11.48 -11.69 0.91
C ALA A 97 -11.25 -13.19 1.12
N GLU A 98 -11.45 -13.99 0.08
CA GLU A 98 -11.24 -15.44 0.09
C GLU A 98 -10.28 -15.83 -1.02
N THR A 99 -9.26 -16.63 -0.71
CA THR A 99 -8.29 -17.15 -1.67
C THR A 99 -8.50 -18.65 -1.84
N ASP A 100 -8.59 -19.11 -3.09
CA ASP A 100 -8.57 -20.52 -3.52
C ASP A 100 -7.31 -20.71 -4.36
N ALA A 101 -6.27 -21.19 -3.69
CA ALA A 101 -4.95 -21.42 -4.26
C ALA A 101 -4.94 -22.77 -4.99
N GLY A 102 -4.52 -22.76 -6.25
CA GLY A 102 -4.65 -23.92 -7.14
C GLY A 102 -6.05 -24.13 -7.72
N ARG A 103 -7.01 -23.22 -7.43
CA ARG A 103 -8.38 -23.19 -8.00
C ARG A 103 -9.09 -24.53 -7.96
N ASP A 104 -9.01 -25.21 -6.81
CA ASP A 104 -9.63 -26.52 -6.62
C ASP A 104 -11.10 -26.43 -6.15
N GLY A 105 -11.58 -25.20 -5.90
CA GLY A 105 -12.92 -24.89 -5.43
C GLY A 105 -13.05 -24.85 -3.91
N THR A 106 -11.95 -25.04 -3.17
CA THR A 106 -11.85 -24.90 -1.73
C THR A 106 -11.17 -23.58 -1.42
N VAL A 107 -11.71 -22.82 -0.47
CA VAL A 107 -11.03 -21.63 0.04
C VAL A 107 -9.88 -22.12 0.94
N ASP A 108 -8.66 -21.68 0.68
CA ASP A 108 -7.48 -21.94 1.50
C ASP A 108 -7.25 -20.85 2.52
N ARG A 109 -7.69 -19.61 2.25
CA ARG A 109 -7.55 -18.49 3.17
C ARG A 109 -8.75 -17.57 3.14
N ARG A 110 -9.16 -17.09 4.30
CA ARG A 110 -10.18 -16.05 4.46
C ARG A 110 -9.67 -14.89 5.30
N THR A 111 -9.94 -13.68 4.86
CA THR A 111 -9.73 -12.46 5.66
C THR A 111 -11.05 -11.72 5.80
N ILE A 112 -11.41 -11.30 7.01
CA ILE A 112 -12.63 -10.54 7.32
C ILE A 112 -12.27 -9.15 7.83
N TYR A 113 -13.05 -8.15 7.44
CA TYR A 113 -12.88 -6.75 7.84
C TYR A 113 -14.18 -6.19 8.43
N LEU A 114 -14.11 -5.54 9.60
CA LEU A 114 -15.22 -4.78 10.16
C LEU A 114 -14.91 -3.29 10.22
N TYR A 115 -15.90 -2.47 9.88
CA TYR A 115 -15.78 -1.03 9.81
C TYR A 115 -16.67 -0.33 10.85
N ASN A 116 -16.22 0.82 11.35
CA ASN A 116 -17.06 1.71 12.13
C ASN A 116 -17.99 2.56 11.24
N GLY A 117 -18.79 3.43 11.87
CA GLY A 117 -19.72 4.33 11.19
C GLY A 117 -19.07 5.36 10.25
N ASP A 118 -17.75 5.58 10.37
CA ASP A 118 -16.95 6.48 9.54
C ASP A 118 -16.12 5.73 8.48
N GLN A 119 -16.44 4.46 8.21
CA GLN A 119 -15.80 3.61 7.20
C GLN A 119 -14.31 3.35 7.49
N LYS A 120 -13.92 3.32 8.76
CA LYS A 120 -12.56 2.92 9.18
C LYS A 120 -12.57 1.50 9.70
N VAL A 121 -11.58 0.71 9.31
CA VAL A 121 -11.39 -0.66 9.79
C VAL A 121 -11.19 -0.65 11.30
N THR A 122 -11.97 -1.43 12.03
CA THR A 122 -11.87 -1.60 13.49
C THR A 122 -11.43 -2.99 13.89
N TYR A 123 -11.52 -3.94 12.95
CA TYR A 123 -11.23 -5.35 13.18
C TYR A 123 -10.81 -5.98 11.86
N ILE A 124 -9.75 -6.77 11.92
CA ILE A 124 -9.32 -7.68 10.85
C ILE A 124 -9.14 -9.05 11.48
N GLU A 125 -9.58 -10.07 10.77
CA GLU A 125 -9.38 -11.47 11.12
C GLU A 125 -8.84 -12.19 9.90
N ASP A 126 -7.74 -12.90 10.08
CA ASP A 126 -7.08 -13.71 9.06
C ASP A 126 -7.11 -15.18 9.48
N ASP A 127 -7.76 -16.01 8.68
CA ASP A 127 -7.83 -17.47 8.78
C ASP A 127 -7.07 -18.02 7.56
N THR A 128 -5.82 -18.42 7.78
CA THR A 128 -4.86 -18.73 6.71
C THR A 128 -4.96 -20.16 6.18
N ASP A 129 -5.74 -21.01 6.85
CA ASP A 129 -6.07 -22.36 6.40
C ASP A 129 -7.58 -22.60 6.17
N ALA A 130 -8.38 -21.54 6.35
CA ALA A 130 -9.82 -21.51 6.18
C ALA A 130 -10.59 -22.55 7.01
N ASP A 131 -10.03 -22.98 8.15
CA ASP A 131 -10.64 -24.01 9.01
C ASP A 131 -11.82 -23.48 9.87
N GLY A 132 -12.04 -22.16 9.83
CA GLY A 132 -13.07 -21.45 10.57
C GLY A 132 -12.64 -20.98 11.96
N ASN A 133 -11.39 -21.19 12.34
CA ASN A 133 -10.73 -20.54 13.48
C ASN A 133 -9.66 -19.59 12.93
N PRO A 134 -9.68 -18.32 13.31
CA PRO A 134 -8.66 -17.40 12.83
C PRO A 134 -7.29 -17.71 13.42
N ASP A 135 -6.26 -17.36 12.66
CA ASP A 135 -4.86 -17.41 13.07
C ASP A 135 -4.37 -16.05 13.59
N ASP A 136 -4.87 -14.94 13.03
CA ASP A 136 -4.48 -13.58 13.43
C ASP A 136 -5.71 -12.68 13.58
N ILE A 137 -5.76 -11.94 14.68
CA ILE A 137 -6.80 -10.94 14.94
C ILE A 137 -6.14 -9.59 15.21
N ARG A 138 -6.52 -8.58 14.43
CA ARG A 138 -6.07 -7.19 14.62
C ARG A 138 -7.23 -6.26 14.93
N ARG A 139 -7.05 -5.36 15.90
CA ARG A 139 -8.11 -4.44 16.36
C ARG A 139 -7.63 -3.00 16.36
N TYR A 140 -8.51 -2.08 15.96
CA TYR A 140 -8.20 -0.66 15.85
C TYR A 140 -9.26 0.20 16.52
N ALA A 141 -8.83 1.22 17.26
CA ALA A 141 -9.70 2.24 17.83
C ALA A 141 -9.33 3.63 17.31
N TYR A 142 -10.30 4.54 17.29
CA TYR A 142 -10.14 5.90 16.78
C TYR A 142 -10.76 6.92 17.71
N ASP A 143 -10.24 8.14 17.68
CA ASP A 143 -10.86 9.30 18.33
C ASP A 143 -11.97 9.93 17.46
N ASP A 144 -12.64 10.95 18.00
CA ASP A 144 -13.72 11.68 17.32
C ASP A 144 -13.28 12.43 16.05
N GLN A 145 -11.97 12.60 15.85
CA GLN A 145 -11.38 13.18 14.63
C GLN A 145 -10.98 12.08 13.63
N GLY A 146 -11.19 10.82 13.99
CA GLY A 146 -10.85 9.64 13.20
C GLY A 146 -9.36 9.29 13.25
N ARG A 147 -8.57 9.83 14.17
CA ARG A 147 -7.16 9.43 14.32
C ARG A 147 -7.09 8.15 15.14
N ILE A 148 -6.19 7.24 14.77
CA ILE A 148 -6.02 5.96 15.48
C ILE A 148 -5.57 6.21 16.92
N THR A 149 -6.23 5.63 17.91
CA THR A 149 -5.86 5.74 19.33
C THR A 149 -5.27 4.45 19.89
N SER A 150 -5.57 3.31 19.27
CA SER A 150 -4.91 2.05 19.61
C SER A 150 -4.95 1.06 18.45
N GLU A 151 -3.97 0.15 18.48
CA GLU A 151 -3.83 -1.00 17.60
C GLU A 151 -3.44 -2.20 18.47
N THR A 152 -4.07 -3.35 18.27
CA THR A 152 -3.64 -4.61 18.90
C THR A 152 -3.59 -5.73 17.86
N SER A 153 -2.69 -6.69 18.07
CA SER A 153 -2.56 -7.91 17.28
C SER A 153 -2.49 -9.11 18.22
N ASP A 154 -3.18 -10.18 17.86
CA ASP A 154 -3.26 -11.47 18.54
C ASP A 154 -2.94 -12.51 17.46
N TYR A 155 -1.67 -12.91 17.37
CA TYR A 155 -1.08 -13.65 16.25
C TYR A 155 -1.32 -15.16 16.31
N ASP A 156 -2.00 -15.63 17.36
CA ASP A 156 -2.49 -17.00 17.48
C ASP A 156 -3.98 -17.09 17.82
N ALA A 157 -4.67 -15.94 17.77
CA ALA A 157 -6.07 -15.76 18.10
C ALA A 157 -6.51 -16.40 19.43
N ASP A 158 -5.60 -16.51 20.42
CA ASP A 158 -5.90 -17.14 21.70
C ASP A 158 -6.75 -16.27 22.64
N GLY A 159 -6.97 -15.01 22.24
CA GLY A 159 -7.71 -13.99 22.98
C GLY A 159 -6.83 -13.07 23.80
N THR A 160 -5.50 -13.20 23.72
CA THR A 160 -4.50 -12.34 24.35
C THR A 160 -3.76 -11.58 23.26
N ASP A 161 -3.66 -10.25 23.39
CA ASP A 161 -2.89 -9.49 22.41
C ASP A 161 -1.39 -9.73 22.62
N ASP A 162 -0.68 -10.19 21.58
CA ASP A 162 0.79 -10.36 21.54
C ASP A 162 1.52 -9.03 21.31
N TYR A 163 0.80 -8.05 20.77
CA TYR A 163 1.34 -6.75 20.43
C TYR A 163 0.26 -5.69 20.63
N ALA A 164 0.62 -4.59 21.28
CA ALA A 164 -0.29 -3.47 21.47
C ALA A 164 0.41 -2.13 21.29
N VAL A 165 -0.28 -1.20 20.66
CA VAL A 165 0.15 0.19 20.51
C VAL A 165 -0.95 1.11 20.98
N THR A 166 -0.60 2.11 21.77
CA THR A 166 -1.47 3.22 22.13
C THR A 166 -0.93 4.52 21.56
N TYR A 167 -1.82 5.34 21.02
CA TYR A 167 -1.49 6.65 20.48
C TYR A 167 -2.18 7.75 21.28
N THR A 168 -1.42 8.79 21.61
CA THR A 168 -1.96 10.03 22.17
C THR A 168 -1.60 11.22 21.30
N TYR A 169 -2.46 12.23 21.34
CA TYR A 169 -2.36 13.40 20.49
C TYR A 169 -2.57 14.66 21.32
N GLU A 170 -1.57 15.53 21.36
CA GLU A 170 -1.65 16.81 22.05
C GLU A 170 -1.53 17.96 21.05
N GLN A 171 -2.47 18.91 21.15
CA GLN A 171 -2.47 20.11 20.31
C GLN A 171 -2.20 21.33 21.18
N ALA A 172 -1.21 22.14 20.80
CA ALA A 172 -0.93 23.44 21.39
C ALA A 172 -0.75 24.51 20.30
N GLU A 173 -0.57 25.77 20.72
CA GLU A 173 -0.26 26.85 19.77
C GLU A 173 1.13 26.63 19.15
N GLY A 174 1.18 26.35 17.86
CA GLY A 174 2.43 26.23 17.09
C GLY A 174 2.91 24.79 16.89
N TYR A 175 2.48 23.83 17.71
CA TYR A 175 2.88 22.43 17.57
C TYR A 175 1.73 21.42 17.82
N PHE A 176 1.90 20.24 17.25
CA PHE A 176 1.09 19.03 17.41
C PHE A 176 2.01 17.88 17.81
N LEU A 177 1.73 17.19 18.91
CA LEU A 177 2.53 16.08 19.41
C LEU A 177 1.76 14.77 19.23
N LYS A 178 2.40 13.79 18.61
CA LYS A 178 1.93 12.39 18.57
C LYS A 178 2.89 11.55 19.41
N THR A 179 2.35 10.88 20.42
CA THR A 179 3.10 9.88 21.20
C THR A 179 2.56 8.49 20.87
N GLU A 180 3.46 7.57 20.57
CA GLU A 180 3.21 6.17 20.28
C GLU A 180 3.89 5.33 21.35
N SER A 181 3.10 4.54 22.09
CA SER A 181 3.60 3.66 23.15
C SER A 181 3.31 2.22 22.76
N ARG A 182 4.35 1.40 22.65
CA ARG A 182 4.28 0.00 22.23
C ARG A 182 4.55 -0.95 23.40
N ASP A 183 3.78 -2.01 23.44
CA ASP A 183 4.01 -3.24 24.20
C ASP A 183 4.27 -4.31 23.14
N SER A 184 5.55 -4.58 22.90
CA SER A 184 5.97 -5.38 21.75
C SER A 184 5.90 -6.89 21.99
N ASP A 185 5.68 -7.29 23.25
CA ASP A 185 5.65 -8.69 23.70
C ASP A 185 4.33 -9.09 24.39
N GLY A 186 3.31 -8.23 24.36
CA GLY A 186 1.99 -8.49 24.91
C GLY A 186 1.97 -8.64 26.43
N SER A 187 3.01 -8.17 27.13
CA SER A 187 3.16 -8.33 28.57
C SER A 187 2.26 -7.40 29.38
N GLY A 188 1.64 -6.41 28.74
CA GLY A 188 0.91 -5.31 29.35
C GLY A 188 1.81 -4.18 29.86
N VAL A 189 3.10 -4.20 29.52
CA VAL A 189 4.09 -3.19 29.91
C VAL A 189 4.64 -2.56 28.65
N ILE A 190 4.56 -1.22 28.56
CA ILE A 190 5.14 -0.49 27.44
C ILE A 190 6.67 -0.60 27.51
N ASP A 191 7.27 -1.06 26.42
CA ASP A 191 8.70 -1.27 26.24
C ASP A 191 9.33 -0.28 25.24
N PHE A 192 8.52 0.51 24.54
CA PHE A 192 9.04 1.43 23.55
C PHE A 192 8.12 2.62 23.35
N VAL A 193 8.67 3.83 23.38
CA VAL A 193 7.93 5.06 23.12
C VAL A 193 8.59 5.84 21.98
N VAL A 194 7.75 6.31 21.06
CA VAL A 194 8.14 7.28 20.03
C VAL A 194 7.33 8.55 20.21
N GLU A 195 8.02 9.68 20.25
CA GLU A 195 7.38 10.99 20.24
C GLU A 195 7.71 11.71 18.94
N ARG A 196 6.68 12.28 18.31
CA ARG A 196 6.80 13.06 17.08
C ARG A 196 6.15 14.41 17.27
N GLU A 197 6.97 15.45 17.26
CA GLU A 197 6.51 16.83 17.28
C GLU A 197 6.40 17.33 15.85
N TYR A 198 5.24 17.88 15.52
CA TYR A 198 4.93 18.49 14.25
C TYR A 198 4.62 19.96 14.44
N ARG A 199 4.85 20.76 13.40
CA ARG A 199 4.31 22.12 13.33
C ARG A 199 2.78 22.04 13.23
N SER A 200 2.07 22.87 14.00
CA SER A 200 0.59 22.85 14.07
C SER A 200 -0.13 23.49 12.88
N ASP A 201 0.56 23.79 11.78
CA ASP A 201 -0.12 24.31 10.59
C ASP A 201 -0.77 23.17 9.80
N ALA A 202 -1.53 23.50 8.76
CA ALA A 202 -2.34 22.53 8.01
C ALA A 202 -1.53 21.44 7.28
N MET A 203 -0.20 21.49 7.33
CA MET A 203 0.70 20.55 6.65
C MET A 203 1.33 19.52 7.60
N GLU A 204 1.19 19.68 8.93
CA GLU A 204 1.71 18.76 9.95
C GLU A 204 3.16 18.33 9.66
N ILE A 205 4.08 19.30 9.63
CA ILE A 205 5.48 19.04 9.27
C ILE A 205 6.25 18.56 10.49
N LEU A 206 6.91 17.40 10.38
CA LEU A 206 7.71 16.81 11.44
C LEU A 206 8.87 17.73 11.80
N LEU A 207 8.99 18.14 13.05
CA LEU A 207 10.08 18.98 13.56
C LEU A 207 11.08 18.16 14.36
N THR A 208 10.59 17.16 15.09
CA THR A 208 11.42 16.30 15.94
C THR A 208 10.80 14.91 16.03
N GLU A 209 11.62 13.88 15.99
CA GLU A 209 11.26 12.49 16.29
C GLU A 209 12.24 11.98 17.35
N SER A 210 11.72 11.36 18.40
CA SER A 210 12.54 10.80 19.48
C SER A 210 12.08 9.43 19.92
N TYR A 211 13.03 8.65 20.40
CA TYR A 211 12.85 7.25 20.80
C TYR A 211 13.30 7.04 22.24
N ASP A 212 12.48 6.33 23.02
CA ASP A 212 12.78 5.79 24.35
C ASP A 212 12.58 4.27 24.27
N TYR A 213 13.68 3.56 24.01
CA TYR A 213 13.75 2.11 24.08
C TYR A 213 13.72 1.68 25.54
N GLU A 214 12.99 0.62 25.82
CA GLU A 214 12.69 0.12 27.17
C GLU A 214 11.78 1.05 28.00
N ASN A 215 11.36 2.20 27.45
CA ASN A 215 10.46 3.16 28.09
C ASN A 215 10.90 3.52 29.53
N ASP A 216 12.19 3.81 29.70
CA ASP A 216 12.81 4.05 31.01
C ASP A 216 12.72 5.53 31.44
N GLY A 217 12.20 6.39 30.55
CA GLY A 217 12.06 7.83 30.72
C GLY A 217 13.28 8.62 30.24
N THR A 218 14.28 7.97 29.65
CA THR A 218 15.44 8.57 29.02
C THR A 218 15.36 8.30 27.53
N LEU A 219 15.31 9.35 26.71
CA LEU A 219 15.37 9.16 25.26
C LEU A 219 16.76 8.59 24.90
N ASP A 220 16.78 7.60 24.03
CA ASP A 220 18.00 7.04 23.45
C ASP A 220 18.44 7.83 22.22
N SER A 221 17.49 8.34 21.44
CA SER A 221 17.83 9.10 20.24
C SER A 221 16.81 10.17 19.90
N VAL A 222 17.30 11.23 19.26
CA VAL A 222 16.49 12.36 18.82
C VAL A 222 16.96 12.83 17.44
N THR A 223 16.04 12.88 16.49
CA THR A 223 16.23 13.49 15.18
C THR A 223 15.50 14.83 15.12
N ARG A 224 16.16 15.87 14.58
CA ARG A 224 15.61 17.21 14.40
C ARG A 224 15.66 17.64 12.95
N TYR A 225 14.63 18.38 12.54
CA TYR A 225 14.47 18.84 11.17
C TYR A 225 14.29 20.35 11.09
N GLU A 226 15.01 20.98 10.15
CA GLU A 226 14.81 22.37 9.76
C GLU A 226 14.30 22.44 8.32
N TYR A 227 13.49 23.45 8.00
CA TYR A 227 12.81 23.57 6.71
C TYR A 227 12.98 24.95 6.09
N ASN A 228 12.94 25.00 4.76
CA ASN A 228 12.88 26.25 4.00
C ASN A 228 11.45 26.85 4.04
N GLY A 229 11.26 27.99 3.38
CA GLY A 229 9.94 28.65 3.32
C GLY A 229 8.91 27.94 2.44
N GLN A 230 9.31 26.91 1.70
CA GLN A 230 8.50 26.05 0.83
C GLN A 230 8.18 24.70 1.49
N ASN A 231 8.67 24.48 2.72
CA ASN A 231 8.50 23.26 3.51
C ASN A 231 9.32 22.05 3.05
N ASP A 232 10.41 22.26 2.32
CA ASP A 232 11.41 21.22 2.10
C ASP A 232 12.48 21.26 3.19
N VAL A 233 12.98 20.09 3.56
CA VAL A 233 14.02 19.93 4.59
C VAL A 233 15.25 20.71 4.15
N LEU A 234 15.81 21.56 5.01
CA LEU A 234 17.12 22.18 4.85
C LEU A 234 18.20 21.43 5.61
N ARG A 235 17.84 20.89 6.78
CA ARG A 235 18.77 20.22 7.67
C ARG A 235 18.08 19.10 8.43
N GLU A 236 18.79 17.99 8.57
CA GLU A 236 18.49 16.89 9.48
C GLU A 236 19.67 16.73 10.43
N GLU A 237 19.40 16.56 11.73
CA GLU A 237 20.41 16.23 12.73
C GLU A 237 19.92 15.06 13.57
N LEU A 238 20.73 14.01 13.70
CA LEU A 238 20.48 12.84 14.53
C LEU A 238 21.50 12.82 15.67
N ASP A 239 20.98 12.79 16.88
CA ASP A 239 21.70 12.48 18.12
C ASP A 239 21.25 11.06 18.52
N SER A 240 22.11 10.07 18.30
CA SER A 240 21.74 8.64 18.37
C SER A 240 21.93 8.01 19.75
N ASP A 241 22.61 8.72 20.66
CA ASP A 241 22.74 8.36 22.08
C ASP A 241 22.17 9.42 23.04
N ASN A 242 21.56 10.46 22.48
CA ASN A 242 20.91 11.58 23.17
C ASN A 242 21.83 12.24 24.21
N ASP A 243 23.14 12.32 23.94
CA ASP A 243 24.11 12.98 24.81
C ASP A 243 24.11 14.52 24.68
N GLY A 244 23.33 15.04 23.71
CA GLY A 244 23.19 16.45 23.40
C GLY A 244 24.13 16.94 22.29
N VAL A 245 24.89 16.05 21.67
CA VAL A 245 25.72 16.28 20.49
C VAL A 245 25.19 15.41 19.36
N ALA A 246 24.98 15.98 18.18
CA ALA A 246 24.58 15.17 17.03
C ALA A 246 25.72 14.20 16.65
N ASP A 247 25.34 13.01 16.20
CA ASP A 247 26.24 12.02 15.59
C ASP A 247 26.23 12.10 14.07
N TYR A 248 25.14 12.61 13.50
CA TYR A 248 24.95 12.77 12.07
C TYR A 248 24.23 14.07 11.76
N ALA A 249 24.67 14.75 10.72
CA ALA A 249 23.96 15.88 10.15
C ALA A 249 23.91 15.78 8.62
N ALA A 250 22.80 16.21 8.02
CA ALA A 250 22.70 16.39 6.59
C ALA A 250 22.09 17.74 6.23
N ASP A 251 22.74 18.47 5.32
CA ASP A 251 22.22 19.70 4.74
C ASP A 251 21.70 19.44 3.31
N TYR A 252 20.52 19.98 3.02
CA TYR A 252 19.82 19.85 1.75
C TYR A 252 19.77 21.20 1.04
N LEU A 253 20.36 21.27 -0.15
CA LEU A 253 20.50 22.52 -0.89
C LEU A 253 19.62 22.51 -2.13
N TYR A 254 18.92 23.61 -2.33
CA TYR A 254 17.97 23.77 -3.43
C TYR A 254 18.39 24.92 -4.35
N ASP A 255 18.05 24.81 -5.62
CA ASP A 255 18.20 25.90 -6.56
C ASP A 255 17.08 26.96 -6.44
N THR A 256 17.09 27.94 -7.34
CA THR A 256 16.11 29.04 -7.37
C THR A 256 14.69 28.61 -7.72
N GLU A 257 14.55 27.44 -8.33
CA GLU A 257 13.30 26.79 -8.70
C GLU A 257 12.85 25.79 -7.62
N ASN A 258 13.58 25.74 -6.48
CA ASN A 258 13.33 24.87 -5.35
C ASN A 258 13.46 23.38 -5.67
N ARG A 259 14.39 23.03 -6.56
CA ARG A 259 14.77 21.65 -6.86
C ARG A 259 16.01 21.28 -6.05
N LEU A 260 16.02 20.09 -5.47
CA LEU A 260 17.15 19.59 -4.68
C LEU A 260 18.38 19.43 -5.57
N THR A 261 19.48 20.08 -5.22
CA THR A 261 20.74 20.05 -5.99
C THR A 261 21.84 19.28 -5.28
N GLU A 262 21.90 19.36 -3.95
CA GLU A 262 22.91 18.67 -3.15
C GLU A 262 22.30 18.15 -1.86
N ILE A 263 22.73 16.95 -1.46
CA ILE A 263 22.61 16.45 -0.08
C ILE A 263 24.02 16.32 0.44
N ARG A 264 24.38 17.08 1.48
CA ARG A 264 25.69 17.04 2.12
C ARG A 264 25.58 16.29 3.42
N GLN A 265 26.32 15.19 3.54
CA GLN A 265 26.26 14.28 4.69
C GLN A 265 27.54 14.42 5.52
N ASP A 266 27.35 14.77 6.78
CA ASP A 266 28.35 14.81 7.83
C ASP A 266 28.03 13.67 8.82
N TYR A 267 28.72 12.55 8.67
CA TYR A 267 28.52 11.32 9.44
C TYR A 267 29.10 11.36 10.84
N SER A 268 29.74 12.47 11.22
CA SER A 268 30.24 12.69 12.57
C SER A 268 29.65 13.94 13.24
N ALA A 269 28.82 14.69 12.50
CA ALA A 269 28.31 16.01 12.83
C ALA A 269 29.39 16.98 13.36
N ASP A 270 30.64 16.85 12.90
CA ASP A 270 31.76 17.67 13.36
C ASP A 270 31.93 18.99 12.58
N GLY A 271 31.10 19.17 11.55
CA GLY A 271 31.06 20.32 10.64
C GLY A 271 31.81 20.08 9.33
N GLU A 272 32.46 18.94 9.16
CA GLU A 272 33.13 18.55 7.93
C GLU A 272 32.30 17.50 7.17
N VAL A 273 31.82 17.86 5.99
CA VAL A 273 31.03 16.96 5.14
C VAL A 273 31.92 15.84 4.59
N GLU A 274 31.55 14.57 4.74
CA GLU A 274 32.27 13.45 4.13
C GLU A 274 31.76 13.13 2.72
N TYR A 275 30.45 13.20 2.50
CA TYR A 275 29.83 12.82 1.23
C TYR A 275 28.86 13.88 0.73
N THR A 276 28.83 14.10 -0.57
CA THR A 276 27.81 14.93 -1.23
C THR A 276 27.14 14.14 -2.35
N THR A 277 25.82 14.02 -2.29
CA THR A 277 25.01 13.54 -3.41
C THR A 277 24.53 14.72 -4.24
N PHE A 278 24.91 14.75 -5.51
CA PHE A 278 24.52 15.77 -6.49
C PHE A 278 23.31 15.33 -7.30
N HIS A 279 22.46 16.29 -7.60
CA HIS A 279 21.32 16.17 -8.50
C HIS A 279 21.40 17.29 -9.53
N GLU A 280 21.58 16.92 -10.79
CA GLU A 280 21.74 17.86 -11.91
C GLU A 280 20.53 17.74 -12.84
N TYR A 281 19.98 18.88 -13.27
CA TYR A 281 18.77 18.95 -14.09
C TYR A 281 19.09 19.42 -15.51
N ASN A 282 18.35 18.91 -16.49
CA ASN A 282 18.43 19.41 -17.86
C ASN A 282 17.72 20.78 -18.00
N ASP A 283 17.82 21.39 -19.18
CA ASP A 283 17.21 22.70 -19.48
C ASP A 283 15.68 22.71 -19.35
N GLY A 284 15.03 21.54 -19.47
CA GLY A 284 13.59 21.36 -19.24
C GLY A 284 13.23 21.21 -17.76
N GLY A 285 14.23 21.12 -16.90
CA GLY A 285 14.11 20.98 -15.46
C GLY A 285 13.83 19.58 -14.94
N LEU A 286 14.01 18.56 -15.78
CA LEU A 286 13.94 17.16 -15.39
C LEU A 286 15.32 16.69 -14.91
N LEU A 287 15.36 15.82 -13.89
CA LEU A 287 16.59 15.29 -13.33
C LEU A 287 17.36 14.55 -14.43
N ALA A 288 18.58 14.95 -14.73
CA ALA A 288 19.38 14.36 -15.80
C ALA A 288 20.49 13.45 -15.27
N LEU A 289 21.01 13.76 -14.08
CA LEU A 289 22.14 13.04 -13.49
C LEU A 289 22.05 13.10 -11.97
N LYS A 290 22.34 11.97 -11.33
CA LYS A 290 22.51 11.84 -9.88
C LYS A 290 23.79 11.06 -9.58
N TYR A 291 24.58 11.47 -8.59
CA TYR A 291 25.76 10.72 -8.14
C TYR A 291 26.20 11.17 -6.75
N THR A 292 26.97 10.32 -6.07
CA THR A 292 27.62 10.66 -4.80
C THR A 292 29.12 10.83 -5.00
N GLN A 293 29.71 11.76 -4.25
CA GLN A 293 31.14 12.01 -4.23
C GLN A 293 31.62 12.18 -2.79
N GLN A 294 32.76 11.57 -2.48
CA GLN A 294 33.47 11.80 -1.22
C GLN A 294 34.21 13.14 -1.27
N THR A 295 34.14 13.92 -0.19
CA THR A 295 34.83 15.21 -0.08
C THR A 295 36.32 15.07 -0.31
N GLY A 296 36.86 15.90 -1.22
CA GLY A 296 38.27 15.89 -1.60
C GLY A 296 38.63 14.92 -2.72
N GLU A 297 37.72 14.05 -3.14
CA GLU A 297 37.90 13.12 -4.26
C GLU A 297 37.20 13.63 -5.53
N THR A 298 37.66 13.17 -6.69
CA THR A 298 37.01 13.47 -7.99
C THR A 298 36.14 12.33 -8.50
N SER A 299 36.30 11.13 -7.94
CA SER A 299 35.51 9.97 -8.31
C SER A 299 34.05 10.15 -7.91
N ARG A 300 33.16 9.58 -8.72
CA ARG A 300 31.72 9.53 -8.47
C ARG A 300 31.36 8.07 -8.18
N THR A 301 30.32 7.83 -7.40
CA THR A 301 29.73 6.51 -7.18
C THR A 301 28.21 6.61 -7.22
N GLY A 302 27.53 5.49 -7.44
CA GLY A 302 26.07 5.48 -7.56
C GLY A 302 25.57 6.43 -8.65
N VAL A 303 26.27 6.46 -9.79
CA VAL A 303 25.96 7.37 -10.89
C VAL A 303 24.71 6.87 -11.60
N LYS A 304 23.69 7.73 -11.69
CA LYS A 304 22.48 7.47 -12.46
C LYS A 304 22.25 8.55 -13.49
N GLU A 305 22.05 8.18 -14.74
CA GLU A 305 21.71 9.12 -15.82
C GLU A 305 20.30 8.87 -16.35
N TYR A 306 19.60 9.95 -16.67
CA TYR A 306 18.20 9.92 -17.07
C TYR A 306 18.02 10.62 -18.41
N SER A 307 17.34 9.96 -19.34
CA SER A 307 17.02 10.50 -20.66
C SER A 307 15.51 10.57 -20.87
N TYR A 308 15.06 11.62 -21.52
CA TYR A 308 13.63 11.90 -21.71
C TYR A 308 13.32 12.13 -23.18
N ASP A 309 12.10 11.80 -23.58
CA ASP A 309 11.57 12.21 -24.88
C ASP A 309 11.17 13.70 -24.89
N SER A 310 10.63 14.17 -26.02
CA SER A 310 10.19 15.56 -26.16
C SER A 310 8.94 15.93 -25.37
N ALA A 311 8.16 14.95 -24.91
CA ALA A 311 7.01 15.15 -24.04
C ALA A 311 7.42 15.20 -22.55
N GLY A 312 8.65 14.80 -22.23
CA GLY A 312 9.19 14.76 -20.88
C GLY A 312 9.03 13.41 -20.21
N ASN A 313 8.66 12.35 -20.94
CA ASN A 313 8.57 11.01 -20.40
C ASN A 313 9.98 10.43 -20.25
N LEU A 314 10.26 9.78 -19.12
CA LEU A 314 11.54 9.09 -18.88
C LEU A 314 11.63 7.93 -19.86
N THR A 315 12.63 7.92 -20.74
CA THR A 315 12.81 6.85 -21.75
C THR A 315 13.93 5.90 -21.41
N ARG A 316 14.90 6.35 -20.59
CA ARG A 316 16.05 5.54 -20.21
C ARG A 316 16.63 6.00 -18.88
N GLU A 317 16.93 5.04 -18.03
CA GLU A 317 17.77 5.19 -16.83
C GLU A 317 19.00 4.28 -16.97
N THR A 318 20.17 4.79 -16.60
CA THR A 318 21.38 3.96 -16.39
C THR A 318 21.81 4.04 -14.95
N GLU A 319 22.49 2.99 -14.48
CA GLU A 319 23.11 2.94 -13.16
C GLU A 319 24.52 2.35 -13.27
N ASP A 320 25.50 3.17 -12.90
CA ASP A 320 26.92 2.84 -12.71
C ASP A 320 27.20 2.96 -11.20
N SER A 321 27.02 1.85 -10.49
CA SER A 321 27.06 1.83 -9.02
C SER A 321 28.46 2.05 -8.47
N ASP A 322 29.49 1.51 -9.12
CA ASP A 322 30.88 1.63 -8.68
C ASP A 322 31.62 2.84 -9.28
N GLY A 323 31.01 3.51 -10.26
CA GLY A 323 31.47 4.76 -10.84
C GLY A 323 32.67 4.60 -11.76
N ASP A 324 32.84 3.41 -12.35
CA ASP A 324 33.97 3.10 -13.22
C ASP A 324 33.81 3.62 -14.66
N GLY A 325 32.61 4.14 -14.98
CA GLY A 325 32.25 4.72 -16.26
C GLY A 325 31.48 3.78 -17.19
N GLU A 326 31.26 2.52 -16.80
CA GLU A 326 30.40 1.57 -17.50
C GLU A 326 29.14 1.33 -16.68
N ALA A 327 27.97 1.60 -17.28
CA ALA A 327 26.70 1.31 -16.61
C ALA A 327 26.59 -0.19 -16.36
N LEU A 328 26.23 -0.58 -15.14
CA LEU A 328 25.93 -1.94 -14.76
C LEU A 328 24.49 -2.29 -15.09
N LYS A 329 23.57 -1.32 -14.99
CA LYS A 329 22.15 -1.55 -15.25
C LYS A 329 21.57 -0.51 -16.20
N VAL A 330 20.71 -0.96 -17.10
CA VAL A 330 19.95 -0.11 -18.01
C VAL A 330 18.47 -0.45 -17.89
N THR A 331 17.64 0.56 -17.71
CA THR A 331 16.19 0.43 -17.79
C THR A 331 15.66 1.32 -18.91
N THR A 332 14.81 0.78 -19.77
CA THR A 332 14.17 1.55 -20.85
C THR A 332 12.66 1.51 -20.74
N TYR A 333 12.03 2.61 -21.16
CA TYR A 333 10.59 2.82 -21.03
C TYR A 333 10.01 3.17 -22.39
N GLY A 334 8.98 2.44 -22.79
CA GLY A 334 8.22 2.65 -24.02
C GLY A 334 6.85 3.25 -23.73
N TYR A 335 6.44 4.20 -24.56
CA TYR A 335 5.14 4.87 -24.45
C TYR A 335 4.40 4.83 -25.78
N ASP A 336 3.08 4.83 -25.71
CA ASP A 336 2.22 4.98 -26.89
C ASP A 336 2.11 6.45 -27.35
N ALA A 337 1.28 6.68 -28.38
CA ALA A 337 1.06 8.01 -28.94
C ALA A 337 0.29 8.96 -28.00
N GLN A 338 -0.29 8.43 -26.91
CA GLN A 338 -1.04 9.16 -25.90
C GLN A 338 -0.17 9.45 -24.65
N ASN A 339 1.09 9.03 -24.64
CA ASN A 339 2.02 9.08 -23.50
C ASN A 339 1.64 8.14 -22.35
N VAL A 340 0.96 7.05 -22.65
CA VAL A 340 0.74 5.96 -21.69
C VAL A 340 1.93 5.02 -21.76
N LEU A 341 2.46 4.62 -20.60
CA LEU A 341 3.53 3.64 -20.50
C LEU A 341 3.02 2.31 -21.04
N THR A 342 3.71 1.74 -22.02
CA THR A 342 3.36 0.45 -22.62
C THR A 342 4.41 -0.61 -22.40
N ARG A 343 5.63 -0.23 -21.98
CA ARG A 343 6.72 -1.19 -21.81
C ARG A 343 7.78 -0.72 -20.86
N ILE A 344 8.29 -1.60 -20.03
CA ILE A 344 9.55 -1.44 -19.29
C ILE A 344 10.47 -2.59 -19.70
N THR A 345 11.74 -2.32 -19.95
CA THR A 345 12.75 -3.36 -20.09
C THR A 345 13.91 -3.09 -19.16
N VAL A 346 14.48 -4.14 -18.56
CA VAL A 346 15.64 -4.06 -17.67
C VAL A 346 16.73 -4.97 -18.19
N ASP A 347 17.96 -4.48 -18.16
CA ASP A 347 19.20 -5.21 -18.38
C ASP A 347 20.08 -4.93 -17.15
N ASN A 348 20.31 -5.92 -16.29
CA ASN A 348 20.94 -5.73 -14.97
C ASN A 348 22.46 -5.80 -14.97
N ASP A 349 23.09 -6.26 -16.05
CA ASP A 349 24.55 -6.30 -16.22
C ASP A 349 25.05 -5.57 -17.47
N ASN A 350 24.12 -4.92 -18.19
CA ASN A 350 24.34 -4.15 -19.41
C ASN A 350 25.09 -4.96 -20.49
N ASP A 351 24.85 -6.27 -20.53
CA ASP A 351 25.45 -7.18 -21.51
C ASP A 351 24.71 -7.19 -22.86
N GLY A 352 23.53 -6.56 -22.91
CA GLY A 352 22.65 -6.45 -24.06
C GLY A 352 21.54 -7.50 -24.13
N ASN A 353 21.46 -8.42 -23.17
CA ASN A 353 20.32 -9.31 -22.94
C ASN A 353 19.39 -8.67 -21.91
N LEU A 354 18.08 -8.90 -22.06
CA LEU A 354 17.09 -8.29 -21.17
C LEU A 354 16.79 -9.24 -20.03
N SER A 355 17.19 -8.86 -18.82
CA SER A 355 16.81 -9.56 -17.59
C SER A 355 15.34 -9.39 -17.22
N SER A 356 14.63 -8.40 -17.76
CA SER A 356 13.17 -8.40 -17.67
C SER A 356 12.49 -7.53 -18.74
N VAL A 357 11.26 -7.89 -19.04
CA VAL A 357 10.36 -7.13 -19.92
C VAL A 357 8.98 -7.13 -19.30
N GLN A 358 8.39 -5.96 -19.12
CA GLN A 358 6.99 -5.80 -18.71
C GLN A 358 6.25 -5.05 -19.82
N GLU A 359 5.04 -5.49 -20.20
CA GLU A 359 4.25 -4.88 -21.27
C GLU A 359 2.84 -4.51 -20.80
N TYR A 360 2.44 -3.26 -20.99
CA TYR A 360 1.11 -2.78 -20.61
C TYR A 360 0.25 -2.60 -21.87
N ASN A 361 -0.85 -3.34 -21.98
CA ASN A 361 -1.75 -3.30 -23.13
C ASN A 361 -3.08 -2.63 -22.79
N CYS A 362 -3.43 -1.58 -23.54
CA CYS A 362 -4.69 -0.84 -23.37
C CYS A 362 -5.87 -1.52 -24.11
N TRP A 363 -6.18 -2.78 -23.83
CA TRP A 363 -7.37 -3.48 -24.33
C TRP A 363 -7.98 -4.34 -23.23
N GLN A 364 -9.05 -3.84 -22.59
CA GLN A 364 -9.60 -4.35 -21.32
C GLN A 364 -8.58 -4.24 -20.19
N ASP A 365 -9.04 -4.12 -18.95
CA ASP A 365 -8.20 -3.95 -17.75
C ASP A 365 -7.32 -5.19 -17.49
N VAL A 366 -6.33 -5.39 -18.37
CA VAL A 366 -5.37 -6.48 -18.39
C VAL A 366 -3.98 -5.86 -18.25
N GLU A 367 -3.47 -5.86 -17.02
CA GLU A 367 -2.07 -5.54 -16.72
C GLU A 367 -1.26 -6.83 -16.93
N LEU A 368 -0.33 -6.85 -17.91
CA LEU A 368 0.57 -7.97 -18.18
C LEU A 368 1.97 -7.66 -17.63
N GLU A 369 2.27 -8.18 -16.44
CA GLU A 369 3.63 -8.12 -15.92
C GLU A 369 4.39 -9.38 -16.32
N SER A 370 5.55 -9.26 -16.98
CA SER A 370 6.46 -10.38 -17.21
C SER A 370 7.85 -10.23 -16.56
N TYR A 371 8.44 -11.35 -16.14
CA TYR A 371 9.79 -11.39 -15.53
C TYR A 371 10.57 -12.58 -16.12
N ASP A 372 11.87 -12.43 -16.36
CA ASP A 372 12.82 -13.47 -16.81
C ASP A 372 13.96 -13.50 -15.77
N TYR A 373 13.76 -14.26 -14.69
CA TYR A 373 14.65 -14.32 -13.54
C TYR A 373 15.99 -15.01 -13.84
N ASP A 374 16.07 -15.84 -14.89
CA ASP A 374 17.26 -16.62 -15.21
C ASP A 374 18.06 -16.16 -16.44
N ASP A 375 17.61 -15.08 -17.09
CA ASP A 375 18.31 -14.37 -18.18
C ASP A 375 18.53 -15.28 -19.42
N ASP A 376 17.64 -16.25 -19.63
CA ASP A 376 17.71 -17.20 -20.73
C ASP A 376 16.94 -16.77 -22.00
N GLY A 377 16.19 -15.67 -21.89
CA GLY A 377 15.38 -15.09 -22.95
C GLY A 377 13.96 -15.64 -23.05
N ASN A 378 13.49 -16.38 -22.03
CA ASN A 378 12.11 -16.83 -21.88
C ASN A 378 11.45 -16.18 -20.65
N THR A 379 10.14 -15.92 -20.73
CA THR A 379 9.36 -15.40 -19.60
C THR A 379 9.18 -16.47 -18.52
N ASP A 380 9.55 -16.14 -17.28
CA ASP A 380 9.39 -16.98 -16.07
C ASP A 380 8.11 -16.68 -15.27
N TYR A 381 7.47 -15.53 -15.47
CA TYR A 381 6.27 -15.09 -14.73
C TYR A 381 5.41 -14.21 -15.63
N GLU A 382 4.07 -14.38 -15.67
CA GLU A 382 3.13 -13.51 -16.39
C GLU A 382 1.85 -13.30 -15.55
N VAL A 383 1.37 -12.07 -15.38
CA VAL A 383 0.10 -11.78 -14.66
C VAL A 383 -0.98 -11.36 -15.65
N GLU A 384 -2.19 -11.94 -15.59
CA GLU A 384 -3.37 -11.46 -16.33
C GLU A 384 -4.47 -11.04 -15.34
N ILE A 385 -4.94 -9.78 -15.41
CA ILE A 385 -6.08 -9.30 -14.63
C ILE A 385 -7.34 -9.34 -15.52
N LEU A 386 -8.41 -9.99 -15.05
CA LEU A 386 -9.71 -10.00 -15.73
C LEU A 386 -10.79 -9.39 -14.83
N GLU A 387 -11.34 -8.25 -15.21
CA GLU A 387 -12.60 -7.75 -14.63
C GLU A 387 -13.80 -8.52 -15.23
N VAL A 388 -14.55 -9.22 -14.38
CA VAL A 388 -15.88 -9.74 -14.75
C VAL A 388 -16.94 -8.78 -14.20
N ASP A 389 -17.22 -7.69 -14.91
CA ASP A 389 -18.46 -6.94 -14.64
C ASP A 389 -19.65 -7.69 -15.24
N GLY A 390 -20.50 -8.23 -14.37
CA GLY A 390 -21.80 -8.81 -14.71
C GLY A 390 -22.86 -7.77 -15.10
N SER A 391 -22.49 -6.52 -15.41
CA SER A 391 -23.40 -5.46 -15.81
C SER A 391 -23.20 -5.04 -17.27
N VAL A 392 -24.26 -5.20 -18.08
CA VAL A 392 -24.32 -4.68 -19.44
C VAL A 392 -24.46 -3.16 -19.36
N LEU A 393 -23.34 -2.44 -19.45
CA LEU A 393 -23.34 -1.01 -19.71
C LEU A 393 -23.28 -0.78 -21.23
N SER A 394 -24.28 -0.05 -21.72
CA SER A 394 -24.50 0.25 -23.14
C SER A 394 -23.43 1.19 -23.71
N ASP A 395 -22.97 0.87 -24.92
CA ASP A 395 -22.09 1.66 -25.79
C ASP A 395 -22.46 3.16 -25.84
N GLU A 396 -21.81 4.04 -25.05
CA GLU A 396 -21.66 5.47 -25.42
C GLU A 396 -20.60 6.30 -24.64
N GLU A 397 -19.71 5.73 -23.80
CA GLU A 397 -18.69 6.52 -23.06
C GLU A 397 -17.22 6.06 -23.21
N THR A 398 -16.81 5.45 -24.33
CA THR A 398 -15.41 4.99 -24.48
C THR A 398 -14.48 5.91 -25.28
N GLY A 399 -14.91 7.09 -25.74
CA GLY A 399 -14.01 8.19 -26.14
C GLY A 399 -12.89 7.93 -27.18
N CYS A 400 -12.79 6.73 -27.76
CA CYS A 400 -11.72 6.29 -28.64
C CYS A 400 -12.33 5.94 -30.00
N SER A 401 -12.11 6.81 -30.98
CA SER A 401 -12.52 6.52 -32.37
C SER A 401 -11.45 5.72 -33.09
N SER A 402 -11.91 4.64 -33.73
CA SER A 402 -11.29 3.77 -34.75
C SER A 402 -10.15 4.34 -35.58
#